data_AF-A0A2W5Q4U3-F1
#
_entry.id   AF-A0A2W5Q4U3-F1
#
_cell.length_a   1.000
_cell.length_b   1.000
_cell.length_c   1.000
_cell.angle_alpha   90.00
_cell.angle_beta   90.00
_cell.angle_gamma   90.00
#
_symmetry.space_group_name_H-M   'P 1'
#
loop_
_entity.id
_entity.type
_entity.pdbx_description
1 polymer ?
#
loop_
_entity_poly.entity_id
_entity_poly.type
_entity_poly.pdbx_seq_one_letter_code
_entity_poly.pdbx_strand_id
1 'polypeptide(L)'
;MIRFPDVLRAFVFAAAALVASVAGAQAPVPPEVAARSYLLLDVTSGQLLAQKDADSPIEPASLTKLMTQYLVFDALRAKKITLTQTLPVSQRAW
;
A
#
# COMPACT_ATOMS: atom_id res chain seq x y z
N MET A 1 18.53 52.64 -17.80
CA MET A 1 17.08 52.85 -17.98
C MET A 1 16.47 51.51 -18.34
N ILE A 2 15.80 50.84 -17.40
CA ILE A 2 15.11 49.58 -17.67
C ILE A 2 13.88 49.93 -18.50
N ARG A 3 13.76 49.39 -19.72
CA ARG A 3 12.61 49.69 -20.57
C ARG A 3 11.41 48.87 -20.07
N PHE A 4 10.23 49.50 -20.03
CA PHE A 4 8.96 48.85 -19.69
C PHE A 4 8.76 47.42 -20.25
N PRO A 5 9.08 47.11 -21.53
CA PRO A 5 9.00 45.76 -22.06
C PRO A 5 9.90 44.72 -21.39
N ASP A 6 11.05 45.13 -20.82
CA ASP A 6 11.98 44.21 -20.17
C ASP A 6 11.45 43.76 -18.79
N VAL A 7 10.77 44.65 -18.07
CA VAL A 7 10.10 44.35 -16.81
C VAL A 7 8.91 43.41 -17.04
N LEU A 8 8.12 43.68 -18.08
CA LEU A 8 6.99 42.83 -18.46
C LEU A 8 7.44 41.41 -18.85
N ARG A 9 8.54 41.30 -19.61
CA ARG A 9 9.14 40.01 -19.97
C ARG A 9 9.65 39.26 -18.75
N ALA A 10 10.36 39.93 -17.86
CA ALA A 10 10.86 39.31 -16.63
C ALA A 10 9.70 38.81 -15.73
N PHE A 11 8.60 39.57 -15.65
CA PHE A 11 7.41 39.18 -14.90
C PHE A 11 6.71 37.96 -15.52
N VAL A 12 6.58 37.91 -16.85
CA VAL A 12 6.01 36.75 -17.57
C VAL A 12 6.88 35.51 -17.39
N PHE A 13 8.21 35.64 -17.47
CA PHE A 13 9.13 34.53 -17.22
C PHE A 13 9.07 34.03 -15.78
N ALA A 14 9.00 34.92 -14.80
CA ALA A 14 8.86 34.55 -13.39
C ALA A 14 7.54 33.84 -13.11
N ALA A 15 6.43 34.32 -13.69
CA ALA A 15 5.13 33.66 -13.59
C ALA A 15 5.13 32.28 -14.24
N ALA A 16 5.75 32.13 -15.42
CA ALA A 16 5.86 30.84 -16.11
C ALA A 16 6.72 29.84 -15.32
N ALA A 17 7.84 30.28 -14.72
CA ALA A 17 8.68 29.45 -13.87
C ALA A 17 7.95 28.99 -12.60
N LEU A 18 7.13 29.87 -12.00
CA LEU A 18 6.30 29.54 -10.85
C LEU A 18 5.26 28.47 -11.21
N VAL A 19 4.57 28.60 -12.34
CA VAL A 19 3.59 27.58 -12.80
C VAL A 19 4.27 26.25 -13.11
N ALA A 20 5.46 26.27 -13.74
CA ALA A 20 6.22 25.06 -14.03
C ALA A 20 6.69 24.32 -12.77
N SER A 21 6.98 25.05 -11.68
CA SER A 21 7.37 24.45 -10.40
C SER A 21 6.24 23.68 -9.70
N VAL A 22 4.98 23.92 -10.09
CA VAL A 22 3.79 23.24 -9.57
C VAL A 22 3.43 21.99 -10.39
N ALA A 23 4.08 21.77 -11.54
CA ALA A 23 3.93 20.57 -12.34
C ALA A 23 4.70 19.38 -11.71
N GLY A 24 4.31 19.00 -10.50
CA GLY A 24 4.74 17.74 -9.89
C GLY A 24 4.14 16.56 -10.64
N ALA A 25 4.89 15.46 -10.74
CA ALA A 25 4.39 14.20 -11.27
C ALA A 25 3.20 13.74 -10.41
N GLN A 26 1.99 13.84 -10.96
CA GLN A 26 0.78 13.33 -10.32
C GLN A 26 0.88 11.80 -10.28
N ALA A 27 0.67 11.21 -9.10
CA ALA A 27 0.48 9.77 -9.01
C ALA A 27 -0.70 9.35 -9.90
N PRO A 28 -0.61 8.23 -10.62
CA PRO A 28 -1.72 7.77 -11.44
C PRO A 28 -2.94 7.52 -10.54
N VAL A 29 -4.12 7.91 -11.03
CA VAL A 29 -5.37 7.58 -10.36
C VAL A 29 -5.52 6.04 -10.37
N PRO A 30 -5.79 5.41 -9.22
CA PRO A 30 -5.99 3.96 -9.18
C PRO A 30 -7.13 3.52 -10.11
N PRO A 31 -7.00 2.35 -10.76
CA PRO A 31 -8.07 1.83 -11.60
C PRO A 31 -9.31 1.49 -10.75
N GLU A 32 -10.47 1.47 -11.38
CA GLU A 32 -11.66 0.92 -10.76
C GLU A 32 -11.51 -0.60 -10.63
N VAL A 33 -11.68 -1.12 -9.42
CA VAL A 33 -11.63 -2.54 -9.11
C VAL A 33 -13.02 -2.98 -8.67
N ALA A 34 -13.54 -4.02 -9.32
CA ALA A 34 -14.80 -4.67 -8.96
C ALA A 34 -14.67 -5.51 -7.68
N ALA A 35 -14.32 -4.85 -6.57
CA ALA A 35 -14.21 -5.42 -5.23
C ALA A 35 -14.93 -4.52 -4.22
N ARG A 36 -15.40 -5.14 -3.12
CA ARG A 36 -15.97 -4.40 -1.99
C ARG A 36 -14.89 -3.55 -1.31
N SER A 37 -13.73 -4.14 -1.04
CA SER A 37 -12.55 -3.46 -0.54
C SER A 37 -11.28 -4.00 -1.19
N TYR A 38 -10.20 -3.22 -1.19
CA TYR A 38 -8.86 -3.67 -1.55
C TYR A 38 -7.77 -2.78 -0.96
N LEU A 39 -6.55 -3.30 -0.90
CA LEU A 39 -5.33 -2.59 -0.53
C LEU A 39 -4.21 -3.02 -1.47
N LEU A 40 -3.47 -2.06 -2.02
CA LEU A 40 -2.22 -2.28 -2.74
C LEU A 40 -1.08 -1.58 -1.97
N LEU A 41 -0.12 -2.38 -1.52
CA LEU A 41 0.99 -1.96 -0.69
C LEU A 41 2.31 -2.40 -1.34
N ASP A 42 3.27 -1.48 -1.43
CA ASP A 42 4.67 -1.86 -1.62
C ASP A 42 5.26 -2.29 -0.27
N VAL A 43 5.59 -3.57 -0.15
CA VAL A 43 6.11 -4.17 1.08
C VAL A 43 7.53 -3.67 1.41
N THR A 44 8.31 -3.26 0.41
CA THR A 44 9.71 -2.83 0.62
C THR A 44 9.76 -1.42 1.23
N SER A 45 8.94 -0.51 0.71
CA SER A 45 8.88 0.89 1.16
C SER A 45 7.81 1.12 2.23
N GLY A 46 6.84 0.22 2.37
CA GLY A 46 5.64 0.43 3.18
C GLY A 46 4.65 1.41 2.55
N GLN A 47 4.84 1.79 1.28
CA GLN A 47 3.99 2.77 0.62
C GLN A 47 2.64 2.16 0.22
N LEU A 48 1.55 2.73 0.73
CA LEU A 48 0.20 2.44 0.25
C LEU A 48 0.00 3.12 -1.12
N LEU A 49 -0.20 2.31 -2.17
CA LEU A 49 -0.29 2.77 -3.55
C LEU A 49 -1.74 3.01 -3.98
N ALA A 50 -2.67 2.20 -3.49
CA ALA A 50 -4.10 2.33 -3.76
C ALA A 50 -4.91 1.58 -2.69
N GLN A 51 -6.11 2.06 -2.39
CA GLN A 51 -7.04 1.35 -1.52
C GLN A 51 -8.50 1.70 -1.80
N LYS A 52 -9.40 0.84 -1.34
CA LYS A 52 -10.83 1.09 -1.23
C LYS A 52 -11.33 0.41 0.03
N ASP A 53 -11.90 1.16 0.97
CA ASP A 53 -12.50 0.66 2.21
C ASP A 53 -11.63 -0.36 2.97
N ALA A 54 -10.30 -0.16 3.00
CA ALA A 54 -9.35 -1.16 3.48
C ALA A 54 -9.48 -1.48 4.99
N ASP A 55 -9.90 -0.50 5.79
CA ASP A 55 -10.10 -0.67 7.25
C ASP A 55 -11.52 -1.11 7.61
N SER A 56 -12.39 -1.31 6.62
CA SER A 56 -13.76 -1.75 6.86
C SER A 56 -13.79 -3.19 7.36
N PRO A 57 -14.54 -3.50 8.44
CA PRO A 57 -14.68 -4.87 8.91
C PRO A 57 -15.44 -5.72 7.88
N ILE A 58 -14.78 -6.76 7.37
CA ILE A 58 -15.32 -7.68 6.36
C ILE A 58 -15.03 -9.11 6.81
N GLU A 59 -15.94 -10.05 6.52
CA GLU A 59 -15.72 -11.45 6.84
C GLU A 59 -14.56 -12.03 6.01
N PRO A 60 -13.45 -12.47 6.64
CA PRO A 60 -12.26 -12.94 5.90
C PRO A 60 -12.41 -14.36 5.35
N ALA A 61 -13.43 -15.11 5.75
CA ALA A 61 -13.63 -16.52 5.40
C ALA A 61 -12.35 -17.36 5.55
N SER A 62 -11.86 -17.97 4.47
CA SER A 62 -10.64 -18.79 4.50
C SER A 62 -9.36 -17.98 4.76
N LEU A 63 -9.35 -16.66 4.56
CA LEU A 63 -8.19 -15.80 4.83
C LEU A 63 -7.80 -15.79 6.32
N THR A 64 -8.72 -16.12 7.24
CA THR A 64 -8.40 -16.34 8.66
C THR A 64 -7.26 -17.33 8.85
N LYS A 65 -7.10 -18.29 7.93
CA LYS A 65 -6.02 -19.28 7.98
C LYS A 65 -4.62 -18.67 7.87
N LEU A 66 -4.48 -17.45 7.32
CA LEU A 66 -3.21 -16.73 7.31
C LEU A 66 -2.72 -16.44 8.73
N MET A 67 -3.62 -16.07 9.66
CA MET A 67 -3.26 -15.88 11.06
C MET A 67 -2.94 -17.22 11.74
N THR A 68 -3.70 -18.28 11.44
CA THR A 68 -3.37 -19.63 11.93
C THR A 68 -1.97 -20.07 11.50
N GLN A 69 -1.61 -19.87 10.24
CA GLN A 69 -0.28 -20.17 9.70
C GLN A 69 0.80 -19.29 10.32
N TYR A 70 0.52 -17.99 10.51
CA TYR A 70 1.44 -17.07 11.17
C TYR A 70 1.85 -17.58 12.56
N LEU A 71 0.89 -18.02 13.38
CA LEU A 71 1.14 -18.59 14.70
C LEU A 71 1.94 -19.90 14.64
N VAL A 72 1.68 -20.76 13.63
CA VAL A 72 2.46 -21.99 13.41
C VAL A 72 3.91 -21.67 13.06
N PHE A 73 4.15 -20.69 12.17
CA PHE A 73 5.50 -20.28 11.80
C PHE A 73 6.25 -19.60 12.95
N ASP A 74 5.55 -18.84 13.80
CA ASP A 74 6.12 -18.32 15.04
C ASP A 74 6.56 -19.45 15.99
N ALA A 75 5.70 -20.46 16.19
CA ALA A 75 6.01 -21.62 17.02
C ALA A 75 7.21 -22.44 16.48
N LEU A 76 7.32 -22.59 15.15
CA LEU A 76 8.47 -23.22 14.49
C LEU A 76 9.76 -22.40 14.70
N ARG A 77 9.70 -21.07 14.51
CA ARG A 77 10.83 -20.16 14.75
C ARG A 77 11.31 -20.21 16.20
N ALA A 78 10.36 -20.26 17.13
CA ALA A 78 10.61 -20.40 18.56
C ALA A 78 11.00 -21.83 18.98
N LYS A 79 11.10 -22.78 18.04
CA LYS A 79 11.40 -24.20 18.28
C LYS A 79 10.45 -24.90 19.27
N LYS A 80 9.21 -24.41 19.41
CA LYS A 80 8.16 -25.04 20.23
C LYS A 80 7.62 -26.31 19.56
N ILE A 81 7.68 -26.36 18.24
CA ILE A 81 7.35 -27.51 17.39
C ILE A 81 8.41 -27.67 16.30
N THR A 82 8.45 -28.84 15.63
CA THR A 82 9.33 -29.07 14.47
C THR A 82 8.53 -29.48 13.24
N LEU A 83 9.12 -29.31 12.05
CA LEU A 83 8.48 -29.69 10.78
C LEU A 83 8.24 -31.20 10.65
N THR A 84 9.06 -32.02 11.32
CA THR A 84 8.99 -33.48 11.27
C THR A 84 8.27 -34.08 12.48
N GLN A 85 7.71 -33.24 13.36
CA GLN A 85 7.00 -33.68 14.55
C GLN A 85 5.68 -34.34 14.15
N THR A 86 5.51 -35.60 14.53
CA THR A 86 4.22 -36.28 14.43
C THR A 86 3.26 -35.73 15.47
N LEU A 87 2.08 -35.30 15.03
CA LEU A 87 0.99 -34.82 15.90
C LEU A 87 -0.22 -35.76 15.78
N PRO A 88 -0.88 -36.14 16.89
CA PRO A 88 -2.09 -36.95 16.82
C PRO A 88 -3.26 -36.13 16.26
N VAL A 89 -4.10 -36.76 15.44
CA VAL A 89 -5.35 -36.15 14.95
C VAL A 89 -6.43 -36.32 16.01
N SER A 90 -6.92 -35.22 16.57
CA SER A 90 -8.00 -35.25 17.55
C SER A 90 -9.37 -35.47 16.89
N GLN A 91 -10.36 -35.96 17.65
CA GLN A 91 -11.75 -36.05 17.17
C GLN A 91 -12.34 -34.70 16.74
N ARG A 92 -11.84 -33.57 17.26
CA ARG A 92 -12.28 -32.21 16.87
C ARG A 92 -11.77 -31.78 15.49
N ALA A 93 -10.73 -32.46 15.00
CA ALA A 93 -10.13 -32.19 13.71
C ALA A 93 -10.69 -33.11 12.60
N TRP A 94 -11.60 -34.02 12.97
CA TRP A 94 -12.30 -34.93 12.06
C TRP A 94 -13.72 -34.43 11.80
#